data_AF-A0A926L2X9-F1
#
_entry.id   AF-A0A926L2X9-F1
#
_cell.length_a   1.000
_cell.length_b   1.000
_cell.length_c   1.000
_cell.angle_alpha   90.00
_cell.angle_beta   90.00
_cell.angle_gamma   90.00
#
_symmetry.space_group_name_H-M   'P 1'
#
loop_
_entity.id
_entity.type
_entity.pdbx_description
1 polymer ?
#
loop_
_entity_poly.entity_id
_entity_poly.type
_entity_poly.pdbx_seq_one_letter_code
_entity_poly.pdbx_strand_id
1 'polypeptide(L)'
;MSRIPGISSTDLRFPTSHMLDASDAVNTDPDCSGAHLRGWRDADGGLQEQSFASTIGHGNDVRRTRGAAVTRRTTATATRTGGQATVQQPAAGREWQLPRQVN
;
A
#
# COMPACT_ATOMS: atom_id res chain seq x y z
N MET A 1 3.24 -29.71 0.49
CA MET A 1 3.96 -28.48 0.12
C MET A 1 2.96 -27.36 -0.01
N SER A 2 3.26 -26.17 0.50
CA SER A 2 2.42 -24.98 0.34
C SER A 2 2.97 -24.12 -0.79
N ARG A 3 2.14 -23.70 -1.74
CA ARG A 3 2.49 -22.80 -2.85
C ARG A 3 1.84 -21.43 -2.66
N ILE A 4 2.48 -20.42 -3.25
CA ILE A 4 1.91 -19.08 -3.43
C ILE A 4 1.41 -18.97 -4.87
N PRO A 5 0.12 -19.26 -5.15
CA PRO A 5 -0.43 -19.22 -6.51
C PRO A 5 -0.42 -17.82 -7.16
N GLY A 6 -0.33 -16.74 -6.38
CA GLY A 6 -0.27 -15.40 -6.96
C GLY A 6 -0.01 -14.31 -5.94
N ILE A 7 0.31 -13.14 -6.49
CA ILE A 7 0.51 -11.89 -5.75
C ILE A 7 -0.11 -10.71 -6.55
N SER A 8 -0.64 -9.73 -5.82
CA SER A 8 -1.10 -8.43 -6.32
C SER A 8 -0.26 -7.32 -5.70
N SER A 9 -0.02 -6.23 -6.44
CA SER A 9 0.72 -5.07 -5.94
C SER A 9 -0.11 -3.81 -6.13
N THR A 10 -0.14 -2.96 -5.10
CA THR A 10 -0.85 -1.69 -5.09
C THR A 10 0.11 -0.56 -4.80
N ASP A 11 0.08 0.49 -5.63
CA ASP A 11 0.73 1.78 -5.32
C ASP A 11 -0.23 2.56 -4.42
N LEU A 12 0.12 2.75 -3.15
CA LEU A 12 -0.66 3.50 -2.17
C LEU A 12 -0.03 4.88 -1.93
N ARG A 13 -0.84 5.94 -2.07
CA ARG A 13 -0.45 7.33 -1.82
C ARG A 13 -1.45 7.99 -0.87
N PHE A 14 -0.94 8.59 0.20
CA PHE A 14 -1.69 9.46 1.11
C PHE A 14 -1.18 10.90 0.94
N PRO A 15 -2.05 11.90 0.68
CA PRO A 15 -1.64 13.28 0.47
C PRO A 15 -1.37 13.99 1.81
N THR A 16 -0.38 13.48 2.57
CA THR A 16 -0.01 14.01 3.90
C THR A 16 0.70 15.36 3.81
N SER A 17 1.34 15.65 2.68
CA SER A 17 1.96 16.95 2.39
C SER A 17 1.01 18.14 2.57
N HIS A 18 -0.28 17.98 2.26
CA HIS A 18 -1.29 19.04 2.43
C HIS A 18 -1.47 19.52 3.87
N MET A 19 -1.16 18.66 4.85
CA MET A 19 -1.22 18.97 6.28
C MET A 19 0.16 19.06 6.92
N LEU A 20 1.23 18.95 6.12
CA LEU A 20 2.62 18.87 6.56
C LEU A 20 2.87 17.80 7.63
N ASP A 21 2.07 16.73 7.62
CA ASP A 21 2.24 15.63 8.55
C ASP A 21 3.49 14.81 8.22
N ALA A 22 4.27 14.49 9.25
CA ALA A 22 5.57 13.81 9.16
C ALA A 22 6.67 14.60 8.41
N SER A 23 6.50 15.92 8.25
CA SER A 23 7.58 16.79 7.77
C SER A 23 8.73 16.86 8.78
N ASP A 24 9.95 16.88 8.28
CA ASP A 24 11.16 17.00 9.08
C ASP A 24 12.19 17.94 8.42
N ALA A 25 13.40 18.02 8.97
CA ALA A 25 14.45 18.91 8.46
C ALA A 25 14.97 18.54 7.06
N VAL A 26 14.81 17.28 6.64
CA VAL A 26 15.29 16.71 5.38
C VAL A 26 14.13 16.50 4.39
N ASN A 27 12.94 16.19 4.89
CA ASN A 27 11.74 15.92 4.10
C ASN A 27 10.69 16.97 4.41
N THR A 28 10.65 18.06 3.63
CA THR A 28 9.82 19.24 3.91
C THR A 28 8.32 18.99 3.72
N ASP A 29 7.94 18.18 2.73
CA ASP A 29 6.55 17.95 2.34
C ASP A 29 6.31 16.49 1.91
N PRO A 30 6.59 15.48 2.78
CA PRO A 30 6.50 14.09 2.38
C PRO A 30 5.05 13.63 2.20
N ASP A 31 4.82 12.86 1.14
CA ASP A 31 3.61 12.08 0.97
C ASP A 31 3.85 10.65 1.46
N CYS A 32 3.32 10.33 2.64
CA CYS A 32 3.33 8.96 3.15
C CYS A 32 2.75 8.04 2.07
N SER A 33 3.52 7.05 1.68
CA SER A 33 3.19 6.16 0.58
C SER A 33 3.76 4.78 0.84
N GLY A 34 3.35 3.81 0.03
CA GLY A 34 4.06 2.55 0.01
C GLY A 34 3.58 1.56 -1.01
N ALA A 35 4.45 0.60 -1.27
CA ALA A 35 4.20 -0.51 -2.16
C ALA A 35 3.59 -1.65 -1.34
N HIS A 36 2.29 -1.85 -1.49
CA HIS A 36 1.55 -2.91 -0.80
C HIS A 36 1.49 -4.15 -1.67
N LEU A 37 1.81 -5.31 -1.09
CA LEU A 37 1.68 -6.61 -1.74
C LEU A 37 0.66 -7.45 -0.98
N ARG A 38 -0.19 -8.15 -1.74
CA ARG A 38 -1.10 -9.18 -1.20
C ARG A 38 -0.89 -10.48 -1.95
N GLY A 39 -0.60 -11.54 -1.23
CA GLY A 39 -0.39 -12.89 -1.76
C GLY A 39 -1.45 -13.87 -1.26
N TRP A 40 -1.76 -14.86 -2.10
CA TRP A 40 -2.63 -15.96 -1.75
C TRP A 40 -1.80 -17.22 -1.55
N ARG A 41 -2.13 -18.03 -0.54
CA ARG A 41 -1.56 -19.37 -0.33
C ARG A 41 -2.61 -20.43 -0.69
N ASP A 42 -2.18 -21.55 -1.27
CA ASP A 42 -3.07 -22.65 -1.64
C ASP A 42 -3.44 -23.59 -0.47
N ALA A 43 -2.65 -23.58 0.60
CA ALA A 43 -2.83 -24.46 1.75
C ALA A 43 -4.03 -24.03 2.65
N ASP A 44 -4.90 -25.00 2.92
CA ASP A 44 -5.90 -25.16 3.98
C ASP A 44 -6.34 -23.88 4.70
N GLY A 45 -7.14 -23.06 4.01
CA GLY A 45 -7.85 -21.93 4.63
C GLY A 45 -7.74 -20.58 3.92
N GLY A 46 -7.04 -20.52 2.78
CA GLY A 46 -7.00 -19.30 1.95
C GLY A 46 -6.27 -18.12 2.60
N LEU A 47 -5.30 -18.42 3.46
CA LEU A 47 -4.49 -17.43 4.18
C LEU A 47 -3.94 -16.37 3.21
N GLN A 48 -4.21 -15.11 3.55
CA GLN A 48 -3.75 -13.94 2.82
C GLN A 48 -2.49 -13.40 3.48
N GLU A 49 -1.40 -13.37 2.73
CA GLU A 49 -0.15 -12.73 3.14
C GLU A 49 -0.22 -11.26 2.72
N GLN A 50 0.16 -10.33 3.60
CA GLN A 50 0.23 -8.90 3.28
C GLN A 50 1.60 -8.36 3.66
N SER A 51 2.20 -7.57 2.77
CA SER A 51 3.44 -6.87 3.04
C SER A 51 3.39 -5.44 2.52
N PHE A 52 4.22 -4.58 3.10
CA PHE A 52 4.23 -3.15 2.83
C PHE A 52 5.66 -2.62 2.90
N ALA A 53 6.08 -1.89 1.88
CA ALA A 53 7.33 -1.13 1.90
C ALA A 53 7.00 0.37 1.89
N SER A 54 7.32 1.05 2.98
CA SER A 54 7.06 2.48 3.16
C SER A 54 7.98 3.34 2.27
N THR A 55 7.43 4.45 1.78
CA THR A 55 8.12 5.50 1.01
C THR A 55 7.52 6.87 1.35
N ILE A 56 8.18 7.96 0.92
CA ILE A 56 7.77 9.35 1.22
C ILE A 56 7.27 10.12 -0.02
N GLY A 57 6.74 9.39 -1.01
CA GLY A 57 6.13 9.94 -2.20
C GLY A 57 6.85 9.40 -3.41
N HIS A 58 7.60 10.26 -4.10
CA HIS A 58 8.32 9.93 -5.33
C HIS A 58 9.07 8.59 -5.26
N GLY A 59 9.05 7.82 -6.35
CA GLY A 59 9.74 6.53 -6.47
C GLY A 59 8.97 5.32 -5.92
N ASN A 60 7.79 5.50 -5.30
CA ASN A 60 6.98 4.35 -4.86
C ASN A 60 6.50 3.46 -6.03
N ASP A 61 6.28 4.04 -7.20
CA ASP A 61 5.95 3.33 -8.44
C ASP A 61 7.09 2.39 -8.87
N VAL A 62 8.34 2.86 -8.75
CA VAL A 62 9.56 2.07 -8.98
C VAL A 62 9.70 0.99 -7.90
N ARG A 63 9.50 1.35 -6.62
CA ARG A 63 9.55 0.42 -5.49
C ARG A 63 8.55 -0.73 -5.68
N ARG A 64 7.31 -0.42 -6.06
CA ARG A 64 6.26 -1.38 -6.36
C ARG A 64 6.65 -2.29 -7.50
N THR A 65 7.17 -1.73 -8.59
CA THR A 65 7.52 -2.49 -9.79
C THR A 65 8.62 -3.52 -9.51
N ARG A 66 9.65 -3.15 -8.73
CA ARG A 66 10.74 -4.07 -8.37
C ARG A 66 10.28 -5.23 -7.49
N GLY A 67 9.31 -5.01 -6.60
CA GLY A 67 8.74 -6.07 -5.74
C GLY A 67 7.74 -7.00 -6.43
N ALA A 68 7.27 -6.65 -7.64
CA ALA A 68 6.09 -7.24 -8.26
C ALA A 68 6.37 -7.95 -9.60
N ALA A 69 7.53 -8.58 -9.75
CA ALA A 69 8.00 -9.16 -11.02
C ALA A 69 7.00 -10.16 -11.68
N VAL A 70 6.07 -10.75 -10.93
CA VAL A 70 5.00 -11.64 -11.42
C VAL A 70 3.67 -11.30 -10.74
N THR A 71 2.94 -10.27 -11.19
CA THR A 71 1.83 -9.71 -10.39
C THR A 71 0.79 -8.91 -11.17
N ARG A 72 -0.50 -8.99 -10.76
CA ARG A 72 -1.55 -8.02 -11.13
C ARG A 72 -1.30 -6.67 -10.46
N ARG A 73 -1.24 -5.59 -11.25
CA ARG A 73 -0.86 -4.24 -10.80
C ARG A 73 -2.09 -3.35 -10.70
N THR A 74 -2.20 -2.62 -9.59
CA THR A 74 -3.26 -1.63 -9.38
C THR A 74 -2.65 -0.37 -8.76
N THR A 75 -3.23 0.79 -9.08
CA THR A 75 -2.92 2.07 -8.41
C THR A 75 -4.11 2.45 -7.54
N ALA A 76 -3.87 2.94 -6.33
CA ALA A 76 -4.94 3.40 -5.46
C ALA A 76 -4.53 4.68 -4.74
N THR A 77 -5.48 5.60 -4.65
CA THR A 77 -5.32 6.81 -3.84
C THR A 77 -6.04 6.57 -2.52
N ALA A 78 -5.44 7.06 -1.45
CA ALA A 78 -5.98 6.87 -0.12
C ALA A 78 -6.11 8.19 0.60
N THR A 79 -7.23 8.36 1.30
CA THR A 79 -7.55 9.56 2.06
C THR A 79 -7.43 9.26 3.54
N ARG A 80 -6.93 10.21 4.33
CA ARG A 80 -6.83 10.06 5.77
C ARG A 80 -7.71 11.08 6.47
N THR A 81 -8.68 10.59 7.24
CA THR A 81 -9.62 11.40 8.03
C THR A 81 -9.61 10.89 9.47
N GLY A 82 -9.35 11.75 10.45
CA GLY A 82 -9.44 11.39 11.88
C GLY A 82 -8.53 10.23 12.33
N GLY A 83 -7.35 10.08 11.71
CA GLY A 83 -6.41 8.98 12.00
C GLY A 83 -6.80 7.62 11.42
N GLN A 84 -7.83 7.56 10.58
CA GLN A 84 -8.20 6.39 9.77
C GLN A 84 -7.87 6.66 8.31
N ALA A 85 -7.29 5.66 7.64
CA ALA A 85 -6.87 5.75 6.26
C ALA A 85 -7.73 4.81 5.40
N THR A 86 -8.45 5.38 4.44
CA THR A 86 -9.34 4.66 3.53
C THR A 86 -8.71 4.61 2.15
N VAL A 87 -8.61 3.41 1.58
CA VAL A 87 -8.02 3.19 0.25
C VAL A 87 -9.14 2.89 -0.75
N GLN A 88 -9.23 3.67 -1.83
CA GLN A 88 -10.15 3.40 -2.94
C GLN A 88 -9.39 2.84 -4.15
N GLN A 89 -9.75 1.64 -4.61
CA GLN A 89 -9.20 1.01 -5.81
C GLN A 89 -10.15 1.15 -7.01
N PRO A 90 -9.70 1.65 -8.17
CA PRO A 90 -10.56 1.90 -9.33
C PRO A 90 -11.04 0.63 -10.06
N ALA A 91 -10.35 -0.51 -9.91
CA ALA A 91 -10.61 -1.71 -10.72
C ALA A 91 -11.37 -2.85 -10.01
N ALA A 92 -11.76 -2.71 -8.74
CA ALA A 92 -12.35 -3.83 -7.99
C ALA A 92 -13.63 -3.51 -7.19
N GLY A 93 -14.05 -2.24 -7.06
CA GLY A 93 -15.24 -1.87 -6.28
C GLY A 93 -15.21 -2.31 -4.82
N ARG A 94 -14.02 -2.69 -4.29
CA ARG A 94 -13.84 -3.14 -2.91
C ARG A 94 -13.06 -2.08 -2.16
N GLU A 95 -13.74 -1.45 -1.21
CA GLU A 95 -13.17 -0.56 -0.22
C GLU A 95 -12.56 -1.37 0.91
N TRP A 96 -11.37 -1.00 1.37
CA TRP A 96 -10.71 -1.66 2.49
C TRP A 96 -10.10 -0.60 3.40
N GLN A 97 -10.22 -0.81 4.71
CA GLN A 97 -9.61 0.04 5.72
C GLN A 97 -8.26 -0.55 6.11
N LEU A 98 -7.24 0.31 6.17
CA LEU A 98 -5.96 -0.10 6.75
C LEU A 98 -6.11 -0.17 8.28
N PRO A 99 -5.51 -1.18 8.94
CA PRO A 99 -5.48 -1.21 10.38
C PRO A 99 -4.84 0.07 10.92
N ARG A 100 -5.39 0.60 12.02
CA ARG A 100 -4.90 1.80 12.68
C ARG A 100 -3.42 1.59 13.01
N GLN A 101 -2.54 2.36 12.38
CA GLN A 101 -1.13 2.40 12.77
C GLN A 101 -1.08 3.06 14.14
N VAL A 102 -0.84 2.27 15.18
CA VAL A 102 -0.52 2.77 16.52
C VAL A 102 0.94 3.23 16.43
N ASN A 103 1.16 4.51 16.71
CA ASN A 103 2.50 5.10 16.84
C ASN A 103 3.18 4.54 18.10
#